data_AF-A0A2P2EEA7-F1
#
_entry.id   AF-A0A2P2EEA7-F1
#
_cell.length_a   1.000
_cell.length_b   1.000
_cell.length_c   1.000
_cell.angle_alpha   90.00
_cell.angle_beta   90.00
_cell.angle_gamma   90.00
#
_symmetry.space_group_name_H-M   'P 1'
#
loop_
_entity.id
_entity.type
_entity.pdbx_description
1 polymer ?
#
loop_
_entity_poly.entity_id
_entity_poly.type
_entity_poly.pdbx_seq_one_letter_code
_entity_poly.pdbx_strand_id
1 'polypeptide(L)'
;MAFSLAPFAFVLSLALQLHSHVLAKDNLWERPHFVRKAVAARLRAGVRALEAFLRRILILMALDLEHELIAKPQVENLRRKKARKPSVRTPGFRVFPAPFQPHPDTLSQRFEALSTAVTGQVRPFYFAPAPVSIGHWLRRLDLLQAIAADPQAKAKRLAYSLARRRPGPMLAPEERPRIMARRGHEISATFDAMGFQITQKSRSRPPPLPPPRRWPVPMITLL
;
A
#
# COMPACT_ATOMS: atom_id res chain seq x y z
N MET A 1 -22.36 17.42 14.06
CA MET A 1 -21.59 17.85 12.87
C MET A 1 -21.74 16.75 11.84
N ALA A 2 -22.09 17.08 10.59
CA ALA A 2 -22.19 16.12 9.50
C ALA A 2 -20.86 16.09 8.73
N PHE A 3 -20.41 14.90 8.35
CA PHE A 3 -19.15 14.68 7.66
C PHE A 3 -19.07 15.51 6.37
N SER A 4 -18.01 16.32 6.26
CA SER A 4 -17.73 17.14 5.09
C SER A 4 -16.50 16.60 4.36
N LEU A 5 -16.59 16.51 3.03
CA LEU A 5 -15.47 16.18 2.15
C LEU A 5 -14.56 17.39 1.88
N ALA A 6 -15.02 18.61 2.17
CA ALA A 6 -14.31 19.85 1.89
C ALA A 6 -12.84 19.88 2.38
N PRO A 7 -12.50 19.47 3.62
CA PRO A 7 -11.11 19.51 4.09
C PRO A 7 -10.18 18.55 3.34
N PHE A 8 -10.73 17.53 2.66
CA PHE A 8 -9.97 16.53 1.92
C PHE A 8 -9.91 16.80 0.41
N ALA A 9 -10.70 17.75 -0.10
CA ALA A 9 -10.84 18.01 -1.53
C ALA A 9 -9.49 18.33 -2.22
N PHE A 10 -8.68 19.19 -1.60
CA PHE A 10 -7.34 19.52 -2.10
C PHE A 10 -6.44 18.28 -2.17
N VAL A 11 -6.40 17.50 -1.10
CA VAL A 11 -5.53 16.31 -1.01
C VAL A 11 -5.98 15.22 -1.99
N LEU A 12 -7.29 15.07 -2.22
CA LEU A 12 -7.84 14.17 -3.23
C LEU A 12 -7.51 14.63 -4.65
N SER A 13 -7.55 15.95 -4.92
CA SER A 13 -7.13 16.50 -6.21
C SER A 13 -5.65 16.21 -6.50
N LEU A 14 -4.77 16.29 -5.48
CA LEU A 14 -3.37 15.89 -5.59
C LEU A 14 -3.22 14.39 -5.92
N ALA A 15 -4.07 13.51 -5.37
CA ALA A 15 -4.04 12.09 -5.71
C ALA A 15 -4.39 11.86 -7.20
N LEU A 16 -5.36 12.60 -7.74
CA LEU A 16 -5.73 12.53 -9.15
C LEU A 16 -4.64 13.11 -10.06
N GLN A 17 -3.97 14.17 -9.64
CA GLN A 17 -2.80 14.72 -10.34
C GLN A 17 -1.61 13.75 -10.34
N LEU A 18 -1.36 13.05 -9.22
CA LEU A 18 -0.32 12.01 -9.17
C LEU A 18 -0.65 10.86 -10.12
N HIS A 19 -1.91 10.46 -10.20
CA HIS A 19 -2.37 9.46 -11.16
C HIS A 19 -2.08 9.88 -12.61
N SER A 20 -2.46 11.10 -13.01
CA SER A 20 -2.18 11.59 -14.36
C SER A 20 -0.69 11.72 -14.64
N HIS A 21 0.10 12.16 -13.66
CA HIS A 21 1.55 12.25 -13.78
C HIS A 21 2.21 10.88 -13.99
N VAL A 22 1.74 9.82 -13.30
CA VAL A 22 2.25 8.46 -13.49
C VAL A 22 1.95 7.95 -14.91
N LEU A 23 0.79 8.26 -15.48
CA LEU A 23 0.43 7.87 -16.83
C LEU A 23 1.19 8.69 -17.91
N ALA A 24 1.36 10.00 -17.68
CA ALA A 24 2.03 10.90 -18.61
C ALA A 24 3.51 10.60 -18.81
N LYS A 25 4.23 10.22 -17.75
CA LYS A 25 5.69 10.13 -17.76
C LYS A 25 6.26 9.13 -18.78
N ASP A 26 5.54 8.04 -19.04
CA ASP A 26 5.97 6.94 -19.90
C ASP A 26 4.95 6.62 -21.01
N ASN A 27 4.08 7.59 -21.37
CA ASN A 27 2.99 7.45 -22.36
C ASN A 27 2.11 6.21 -22.14
N LEU A 28 1.82 5.89 -20.88
CA LEU A 28 1.08 4.67 -20.51
C LEU A 28 -0.42 4.78 -20.83
N TRP A 29 -0.88 5.91 -21.37
CA TRP A 29 -2.23 6.13 -21.88
C TRP A 29 -2.62 5.15 -22.98
N GLU A 30 -1.65 4.72 -23.78
CA GLU A 30 -1.83 3.71 -24.85
C GLU A 30 -2.10 2.31 -24.30
N ARG A 31 -2.02 2.12 -22.98
CA ARG A 31 -2.19 0.85 -22.27
C ARG A 31 -1.39 -0.30 -22.90
N PRO A 32 -0.05 -0.15 -23.05
CA PRO A 32 0.77 -1.22 -23.61
C PRO A 32 0.73 -2.47 -22.72
N HIS A 33 0.63 -3.65 -23.35
CA HIS A 33 0.62 -4.92 -22.64
C HIS A 33 2.00 -5.23 -22.02
N PHE A 34 3.06 -4.83 -22.72
CA PHE A 34 4.44 -5.12 -22.40
C PHE A 34 5.31 -3.86 -22.48
N VAL A 35 6.19 -3.67 -21.50
CA VAL A 35 7.10 -2.52 -21.46
C VAL A 35 8.49 -2.93 -20.98
N ARG A 36 9.47 -2.02 -21.14
CA ARG A 36 10.82 -2.21 -20.58
C ARG A 36 10.76 -2.31 -19.05
N LYS A 37 11.66 -3.10 -18.46
CA LYS A 37 11.75 -3.32 -17.01
C LYS A 37 11.82 -2.02 -16.19
N ALA A 38 12.54 -1.01 -16.69
CA ALA A 38 12.65 0.29 -16.03
C ALA A 38 11.28 1.01 -15.93
N VAL A 39 10.49 0.98 -17.00
CA VAL A 39 9.13 1.56 -17.03
C VAL A 39 8.21 0.81 -16.07
N ALA A 40 8.24 -0.52 -16.08
CA ALA A 40 7.46 -1.34 -15.14
C ALA A 40 7.83 -1.05 -13.67
N ALA A 41 9.11 -0.86 -13.37
CA ALA A 41 9.58 -0.52 -12.03
C ALA A 41 9.11 0.87 -11.58
N ARG A 42 9.14 1.87 -12.48
CA ARG A 42 8.61 3.21 -12.24
C ARG A 42 7.10 3.20 -12.00
N LEU A 43 6.34 2.50 -12.85
CA LEU A 43 4.90 2.33 -12.68
C LEU A 43 4.59 1.69 -11.32
N ARG A 44 5.30 0.62 -10.95
CA ARG A 44 5.13 -0.03 -9.65
C ARG A 44 5.42 0.92 -8.48
N ALA A 45 6.46 1.74 -8.58
CA ALA A 45 6.78 2.73 -7.56
C ALA A 45 5.70 3.81 -7.46
N GLY A 46 5.21 4.32 -8.60
CA GLY A 46 4.11 5.29 -8.66
C GLY A 46 2.81 4.75 -8.05
N VAL A 47 2.42 3.53 -8.41
CA VAL A 47 1.24 2.86 -7.85
C VAL A 47 1.38 2.69 -6.32
N ARG A 48 2.56 2.29 -5.84
CA ARG A 48 2.80 2.16 -4.39
C ARG A 48 2.75 3.49 -3.65
N ALA A 49 3.29 4.55 -4.26
CA ALA A 49 3.23 5.89 -3.69
C ALA A 49 1.78 6.39 -3.60
N LEU A 50 1.00 6.23 -4.68
CA LEU A 50 -0.42 6.60 -4.73
C LEU A 50 -1.24 5.78 -3.73
N GLU A 51 -0.98 4.47 -3.61
CA GLU A 51 -1.63 3.62 -2.63
C GLU A 51 -1.32 4.05 -1.19
N ALA A 52 -0.07 4.34 -0.87
CA ALA A 52 0.32 4.81 0.46
C ALA A 52 -0.32 6.16 0.80
N PHE A 53 -0.37 7.07 -0.19
CA PHE A 53 -0.99 8.39 -0.06
C PHE A 53 -2.50 8.28 0.20
N LEU A 54 -3.23 7.57 -0.67
CA LEU A 54 -4.67 7.35 -0.51
C LEU A 54 -4.99 6.61 0.79
N ARG A 55 -4.17 5.64 1.20
CA ARG A 55 -4.37 4.93 2.47
C ARG A 55 -4.33 5.88 3.67
N ARG A 56 -3.39 6.83 3.70
CA ARG A 56 -3.30 7.83 4.78
C ARG A 56 -4.54 8.72 4.82
N ILE A 57 -4.98 9.21 3.66
CA ILE A 57 -6.18 10.06 3.54
C ILE A 57 -7.43 9.30 4.00
N LEU A 58 -7.61 8.07 3.53
CA LEU A 58 -8.77 7.24 3.91
C LEU A 58 -8.79 6.92 5.41
N ILE A 59 -7.63 6.79 6.06
CA ILE A 59 -7.56 6.64 7.52
C ILE A 59 -8.04 7.90 8.21
N LEU A 60 -7.54 9.09 7.82
CA LEU A 60 -7.97 10.36 8.40
C LEU A 60 -9.47 10.57 8.24
N MET A 61 -10.00 10.36 7.03
CA MET A 61 -11.44 10.44 6.77
C MET A 61 -12.24 9.44 7.61
N ALA A 62 -11.72 8.24 7.84
CA ALA A 62 -12.40 7.23 8.64
C ALA A 62 -12.42 7.59 10.13
N LEU A 63 -11.39 8.27 10.64
CA LEU A 63 -11.33 8.75 12.03
C LEU A 63 -12.34 9.89 12.26
N ASP A 64 -12.45 10.80 11.30
CA ASP A 64 -13.48 11.86 11.34
C ASP A 64 -14.89 11.26 11.36
N LEU A 65 -15.13 10.21 10.56
CA LEU A 65 -16.40 9.49 10.50
C LEU A 65 -16.70 8.65 11.75
N GLU A 66 -15.68 8.19 12.48
CA GLU A 66 -15.86 7.32 13.65
C GLU A 66 -16.68 8.01 14.75
N HIS A 67 -16.48 9.31 14.92
CA HIS A 67 -17.21 10.13 15.90
C HIS A 67 -18.72 10.11 15.67
N GLU A 68 -19.16 10.05 14.41
CA GLU A 68 -20.59 9.97 14.06
C GLU A 68 -21.17 8.56 14.30
N LEU A 69 -20.33 7.52 14.23
CA LEU A 69 -20.74 6.12 14.34
C LEU A 69 -20.92 5.66 15.79
N ILE A 70 -20.17 6.23 16.73
CA ILE A 70 -20.24 5.89 18.17
C ILE A 70 -21.56 6.35 18.81
N ALA A 71 -22.22 7.37 18.25
CA ALA A 71 -23.50 7.88 18.75
C ALA A 71 -24.66 6.87 18.68
N LYS A 72 -24.51 5.77 17.93
CA LYS A 72 -25.51 4.69 17.88
C LYS A 72 -25.05 3.51 18.74
N PRO A 73 -25.68 3.26 19.90
CA PRO A 73 -25.27 2.17 20.78
C PRO A 73 -25.41 0.82 20.05
N GLN A 74 -24.32 0.04 19.99
CA GLN A 74 -24.19 -1.23 19.24
C GLN A 74 -25.01 -2.40 19.82
N VAL A 75 -26.15 -2.15 20.49
CA VAL A 75 -26.93 -3.16 21.20
C VAL A 75 -27.52 -4.22 20.25
N GLU A 76 -27.82 -3.85 18.99
CA GLU A 76 -28.43 -4.77 18.02
C GLU A 76 -27.48 -5.83 17.46
N ASN A 77 -26.18 -5.53 17.31
CA ASN A 77 -25.23 -6.45 16.68
C ASN A 77 -24.79 -7.58 17.60
N LEU A 78 -24.85 -7.37 18.93
CA LEU A 78 -24.61 -8.43 19.92
C LEU A 78 -25.74 -9.48 19.91
N ARG A 79 -26.98 -9.06 19.67
CA ARG A 79 -28.14 -9.97 19.54
C ARG A 79 -28.02 -10.87 18.30
N ARG A 80 -27.52 -10.35 17.16
CA ARG A 80 -27.34 -11.11 15.92
C ARG A 80 -26.19 -12.14 15.97
N LYS A 81 -25.18 -11.95 16.84
CA LYS A 81 -24.08 -12.92 17.00
C LYS A 81 -24.56 -14.27 17.57
N LYS A 82 -25.66 -14.29 18.33
CA LYS A 82 -26.28 -15.52 18.84
C LYS A 82 -27.13 -16.27 17.79
N ALA A 83 -27.46 -15.66 16.65
CA ALA A 83 -28.35 -16.23 15.64
C ALA A 83 -27.62 -16.76 14.39
N ARG A 84 -26.31 -17.03 14.47
CA ARG A 84 -25.62 -17.72 13.37
C ARG A 84 -25.97 -19.20 13.42
N LYS A 85 -26.83 -19.64 12.50
CA LYS A 85 -27.10 -21.06 12.25
C LYS A 85 -25.78 -21.81 12.03
N PRO A 86 -25.61 -23.04 12.55
CA PRO A 86 -24.42 -23.84 12.30
C PRO A 86 -24.27 -24.04 10.80
N SER A 87 -23.10 -23.67 10.28
CA SER A 87 -22.72 -23.94 8.89
C SER A 87 -22.58 -25.45 8.72
N VAL A 88 -23.61 -26.10 8.18
CA VAL A 88 -23.52 -27.48 7.70
C VAL A 88 -22.49 -27.50 6.58
N ARG A 89 -21.26 -27.92 6.89
CA ARG A 89 -20.24 -28.22 5.88
C ARG A 89 -20.69 -29.51 5.18
N THR A 90 -21.29 -29.39 4.01
CA THR A 90 -21.38 -30.53 3.09
C THR A 90 -19.95 -30.97 2.74
N PRO A 91 -19.60 -32.26 2.90
CA PRO A 91 -18.32 -32.77 2.44
C PRO A 91 -18.34 -32.73 0.91
N GLY A 92 -17.62 -31.78 0.32
CA GLY A 92 -17.40 -31.74 -1.12
C GLY A 92 -16.57 -32.96 -1.51
N PHE A 93 -17.19 -33.91 -2.22
CA PHE A 93 -16.48 -34.96 -2.92
C PHE A 93 -15.48 -34.31 -3.89
N ARG A 94 -14.18 -34.41 -3.58
CA ARG A 94 -13.12 -34.13 -4.54
C ARG A 94 -13.09 -35.31 -5.50
N VAL A 95 -13.64 -35.14 -6.69
CA VAL A 95 -13.39 -36.05 -7.81
C VAL A 95 -11.92 -35.88 -8.18
N PHE A 96 -11.12 -36.91 -7.92
CA PHE A 96 -9.74 -36.98 -8.39
C PHE A 96 -9.74 -37.00 -9.92
N PRO A 97 -8.91 -36.21 -10.61
CA PRO A 97 -8.74 -36.36 -12.05
C PRO A 97 -8.11 -37.74 -12.33
N ALA A 98 -8.66 -38.46 -13.31
CA ALA A 98 -8.21 -39.78 -13.72
C ALA A 98 -6.71 -39.79 -14.09
N PRO A 99 -6.01 -40.94 -13.95
CA PRO A 99 -4.60 -41.05 -14.27
C PRO A 99 -4.36 -40.73 -15.75
N PHE A 100 -3.51 -39.73 -15.99
CA PHE A 100 -2.96 -39.39 -17.29
C PHE A 100 -2.34 -40.64 -17.93
N GLN A 101 -2.87 -41.08 -19.06
CA GLN A 101 -2.18 -42.06 -19.91
C GLN A 101 -1.02 -41.35 -20.63
N PRO A 102 0.21 -41.90 -20.61
CA PRO A 102 1.34 -41.30 -21.31
C PRO A 102 1.18 -41.50 -22.82
N HIS A 103 1.20 -40.39 -23.56
CA HIS A 103 1.18 -40.38 -25.03
C HIS A 103 2.54 -40.87 -25.57
N PRO A 104 2.58 -41.90 -26.45
CA PRO A 104 3.82 -42.58 -26.82
C PRO A 104 4.53 -41.91 -27.99
N ASP A 105 5.00 -40.66 -27.86
CA ASP A 105 5.75 -39.97 -28.95
C ASP A 105 6.89 -39.07 -28.44
N THR A 106 7.42 -39.34 -27.24
CA THR A 106 8.41 -38.45 -26.58
C THR A 106 9.87 -38.78 -26.87
N LEU A 107 10.20 -39.88 -27.56
CA LEU A 107 11.58 -40.24 -27.88
C LEU A 107 12.09 -39.53 -29.14
N SER A 108 11.30 -39.49 -30.19
CA SER A 108 11.61 -38.81 -31.46
C SER A 108 11.86 -37.30 -31.23
N GLN A 109 10.98 -36.65 -30.47
CA GLN A 109 11.11 -35.23 -30.11
C GLN A 109 12.35 -34.94 -29.25
N ARG A 110 12.79 -35.89 -28.41
CA ARG A 110 14.01 -35.75 -27.60
C ARG A 110 15.27 -35.86 -28.45
N PHE A 111 15.29 -36.71 -29.47
CA PHE A 111 16.41 -36.80 -30.41
C PHE A 111 16.50 -35.58 -31.33
N GLU A 112 15.38 -35.04 -31.80
CA GLU A 112 15.37 -33.79 -32.56
C GLU A 112 15.88 -32.60 -31.72
N ALA A 113 15.47 -32.50 -30.45
CA ALA A 113 15.95 -31.47 -29.52
C ALA A 113 17.46 -31.59 -29.23
N LEU A 114 18.01 -32.80 -29.23
CA LEU A 114 19.45 -33.02 -29.09
C LEU A 114 20.22 -32.71 -30.38
N SER A 115 19.66 -33.04 -31.54
CA SER A 115 20.29 -32.76 -32.85
C SER A 115 20.40 -31.24 -33.12
N THR A 116 19.41 -30.46 -32.68
CA THR A 116 19.41 -28.98 -32.75
C THR A 116 20.34 -28.34 -31.72
N ALA A 117 20.66 -29.01 -30.62
CA ALA A 117 21.65 -28.54 -29.64
C ALA A 117 23.10 -28.76 -30.10
N VAL A 118 23.36 -29.81 -30.88
CA VAL A 118 24.71 -30.15 -31.39
C VAL A 118 25.09 -29.31 -32.61
N THR A 119 24.13 -28.91 -33.44
CA THR A 119 24.35 -28.07 -34.63
C THR A 119 24.30 -26.58 -34.30
N GLY A 120 25.18 -26.13 -33.41
CA GLY A 120 25.91 -24.87 -33.49
C GLY A 120 25.18 -23.58 -33.92
N GLN A 121 23.89 -23.40 -33.69
CA GLN A 121 23.27 -22.09 -33.82
C GLN A 121 23.59 -21.30 -32.55
N VAL A 122 24.76 -20.68 -32.57
CA VAL A 122 25.11 -19.57 -31.70
C VAL A 122 24.09 -18.47 -31.97
N ARG A 123 22.98 -18.49 -31.24
CA ARG A 123 22.09 -17.34 -31.16
C ARG A 123 22.96 -16.18 -30.70
N PRO A 124 23.08 -15.09 -31.46
CA PRO A 124 23.74 -13.92 -30.92
C PRO A 124 22.93 -13.51 -29.69
N PHE A 125 23.52 -13.70 -28.51
CA PHE A 125 22.97 -13.27 -27.23
C PHE A 125 22.99 -11.74 -27.19
N TYR A 126 22.14 -11.11 -28.00
CA TYR A 126 21.74 -9.75 -27.74
C TYR A 126 20.91 -9.80 -26.46
N PHE A 127 21.50 -9.37 -25.35
CA PHE A 127 20.81 -9.10 -24.08
C PHE A 127 19.81 -7.94 -24.27
N ALA A 128 18.79 -8.14 -25.12
CA ALA A 128 17.65 -7.26 -25.14
C ALA A 128 16.87 -7.51 -23.85
N PRO A 129 16.63 -6.47 -23.01
CA PRO A 129 15.89 -6.67 -21.78
C PRO A 129 14.50 -7.20 -22.09
N ALA A 130 14.17 -8.36 -21.52
CA ALA A 130 12.90 -9.01 -21.76
C ALA A 130 11.72 -8.06 -21.42
N PRO A 131 10.72 -7.94 -22.30
CA PRO A 131 9.53 -7.16 -22.03
C PRO A 131 8.79 -7.70 -20.80
N VAL A 132 8.35 -6.80 -19.92
CA VAL A 132 7.62 -7.14 -18.69
C VAL A 132 6.15 -6.77 -18.87
N SER A 133 5.25 -7.67 -18.48
CA SER A 133 3.81 -7.40 -18.50
C SER A 133 3.42 -6.43 -17.38
N ILE A 134 2.57 -5.45 -17.71
CA ILE A 134 2.16 -4.40 -16.75
C ILE A 134 0.65 -4.31 -16.51
N GLY A 135 -0.15 -5.16 -17.16
CA GLY A 135 -1.61 -5.11 -17.08
C GLY A 135 -2.16 -5.13 -15.65
N HIS A 136 -1.56 -5.91 -14.73
CA HIS A 136 -1.94 -5.90 -13.32
C HIS A 136 -1.73 -4.53 -12.65
N TRP A 137 -0.62 -3.84 -12.95
CA TRP A 137 -0.32 -2.53 -12.36
C TRP A 137 -1.22 -1.43 -12.91
N LEU A 138 -1.56 -1.49 -14.19
CA LEU A 138 -2.54 -0.57 -14.80
C LEU A 138 -3.94 -0.76 -14.19
N ARG A 139 -4.40 -2.01 -14.04
CA ARG A 139 -5.67 -2.31 -13.34
C ARG A 139 -5.65 -1.81 -11.90
N ARG A 140 -4.52 -1.96 -11.19
CA ARG A 140 -4.36 -1.45 -9.83
C ARG A 140 -4.46 0.07 -9.78
N LEU A 141 -3.88 0.75 -10.77
CA LEU A 141 -3.91 2.20 -10.90
C LEU A 141 -5.34 2.70 -11.20
N ASP A 142 -6.07 2.06 -12.10
CA ASP A 142 -7.50 2.33 -12.38
C ASP A 142 -8.35 2.18 -11.09
N LEU A 143 -8.10 1.13 -10.31
CA LEU A 143 -8.80 0.92 -9.02
C LEU A 143 -8.49 2.04 -8.02
N LEU A 144 -7.26 2.54 -7.98
CA LEU A 144 -6.88 3.66 -7.09
C LEU A 144 -7.55 4.97 -7.54
N GLN A 145 -7.69 5.19 -8.85
CA GLN A 145 -8.45 6.33 -9.38
C GLN A 145 -9.93 6.25 -8.97
N ALA A 146 -10.56 5.09 -9.10
CA ALA A 146 -11.94 4.89 -8.69
C ALA A 146 -12.15 5.16 -7.19
N ILE A 147 -11.17 4.78 -6.36
CA ILE A 147 -11.18 5.08 -4.91
C ILE A 147 -11.01 6.57 -4.64
N ALA A 148 -10.17 7.26 -5.41
CA ALA A 148 -9.99 8.70 -5.27
C ALA A 148 -11.24 9.49 -5.70
N ALA A 149 -12.02 8.96 -6.66
CA ALA A 149 -13.28 9.57 -7.12
C ALA A 149 -14.42 9.41 -6.10
N ASP A 150 -14.55 8.23 -5.47
CA ASP A 150 -15.48 8.00 -4.34
C ASP A 150 -14.74 7.49 -3.09
N PRO A 151 -14.08 8.39 -2.35
CA PRO A 151 -13.33 8.02 -1.15
C PRO A 151 -14.27 7.78 0.04
N GLN A 152 -15.48 8.34 0.04
CA GLN A 152 -16.39 8.33 1.17
C GLN A 152 -16.92 6.92 1.47
N ALA A 153 -17.32 6.17 0.45
CA ALA A 153 -17.79 4.80 0.62
C ALA A 153 -16.72 3.90 1.28
N LYS A 154 -15.46 4.12 0.91
CA LYS A 154 -14.33 3.34 1.43
C LYS A 154 -13.94 3.76 2.84
N ALA A 155 -13.93 5.07 3.12
CA ALA A 155 -13.69 5.61 4.45
C ALA A 155 -14.77 5.13 5.45
N LYS A 156 -16.06 5.14 5.08
CA LYS A 156 -17.16 4.61 5.90
C LYS A 156 -16.95 3.13 6.24
N ARG A 157 -16.62 2.29 5.25
CA ARG A 157 -16.35 0.86 5.50
C ARG A 157 -15.17 0.67 6.45
N LEU A 158 -14.14 1.50 6.31
CA LEU A 158 -12.96 1.47 7.18
C LEU A 158 -13.35 1.89 8.61
N ALA A 159 -14.09 2.98 8.77
CA ALA A 159 -14.58 3.46 10.06
C ALA A 159 -15.44 2.39 10.78
N TYR A 160 -16.38 1.75 10.08
CA TYR A 160 -17.13 0.61 10.62
C TYR A 160 -16.24 -0.57 11.01
N SER A 161 -15.20 -0.86 10.24
CA SER A 161 -14.26 -1.93 10.57
C SER A 161 -13.42 -1.58 11.80
N LEU A 162 -13.03 -0.31 11.99
CA LEU A 162 -12.28 0.16 13.15
C LEU A 162 -13.16 0.09 14.41
N ALA A 163 -14.36 0.67 14.36
CA ALA A 163 -15.33 0.67 15.45
C ALA A 163 -15.78 -0.74 15.89
N ARG A 164 -15.70 -1.74 15.00
CA ARG A 164 -15.97 -3.15 15.33
C ARG A 164 -14.80 -3.87 15.98
N ARG A 165 -13.57 -3.48 15.65
CA ARG A 165 -12.34 -4.15 16.11
C ARG A 165 -11.84 -3.58 17.43
N ARG A 166 -12.21 -2.35 17.78
CA ARG A 166 -11.75 -1.66 18.99
C ARG A 166 -12.94 -1.04 19.72
N PRO A 167 -13.19 -1.39 20.99
CA PRO A 167 -14.19 -0.70 21.80
C PRO A 167 -13.63 0.65 22.31
N GLY A 168 -14.15 1.77 21.79
CA GLY A 168 -13.86 3.13 22.28
C GLY A 168 -13.38 4.11 21.19
N PRO A 169 -13.61 5.43 21.35
CA PRO A 169 -13.15 6.45 20.40
C PRO A 169 -11.62 6.54 20.33
N MET A 170 -11.06 6.70 19.13
CA MET A 170 -9.69 7.16 18.95
C MET A 170 -9.60 8.64 19.36
N LEU A 171 -9.35 8.90 20.64
CA LEU A 171 -8.86 10.20 21.07
C LEU A 171 -7.58 10.52 20.29
N ALA A 172 -7.54 11.70 19.67
CA ALA A 172 -6.28 12.32 19.26
C ALA A 172 -5.32 12.28 20.46
N PRO A 173 -3.99 12.17 20.26
CA PRO A 173 -3.04 12.27 21.37
C PRO A 173 -3.34 13.57 22.12
N GLU A 174 -3.90 13.42 23.31
CA GLU A 174 -4.32 14.51 24.19
C GLU A 174 -3.19 15.53 24.30
N GLU A 175 -3.50 16.81 24.09
CA GLU A 175 -2.58 17.95 24.21
C GLU A 175 -2.07 18.18 25.66
N ARG A 176 -2.33 17.24 26.58
CA ARG A 176 -1.98 17.36 27.99
C ARG A 176 -0.83 16.42 28.34
N PRO A 177 0.41 16.92 28.44
CA PRO A 177 1.49 16.16 29.01
C PRO A 177 1.36 16.27 30.53
N ARG A 178 0.80 15.26 31.19
CA ARG A 178 1.15 14.87 32.57
C ARG A 178 0.25 13.71 33.03
N ILE A 179 0.88 12.54 33.22
CA ILE A 179 0.69 11.65 34.38
C ILE A 179 -0.74 11.04 34.45
N MET A 180 -1.01 9.73 34.32
CA MET A 180 -0.28 8.59 34.85
C MET A 180 -0.86 7.24 34.41
N ALA A 181 0.04 6.25 34.39
CA ALA A 181 -0.07 4.92 34.98
C ALA A 181 -1.29 4.01 34.66
N ARG A 182 -0.90 2.83 34.15
CA ARG A 182 -1.52 1.50 34.27
C ARG A 182 -2.37 0.94 33.13
N ARG A 183 -2.81 1.70 32.14
CA ARG A 183 -3.37 1.11 30.89
C ARG A 183 -3.07 1.97 29.66
N GLY A 184 -1.82 1.98 29.24
CA GLY A 184 -1.44 2.57 27.95
C GLY A 184 -2.02 1.74 26.82
N HIS A 185 -2.89 2.33 26.00
CA HIS A 185 -3.26 1.76 24.71
C HIS A 185 -1.99 1.68 23.85
N GLU A 186 -1.82 0.61 23.08
CA GLU A 186 -0.58 0.24 22.35
C GLU A 186 0.07 1.38 21.52
N ILE A 187 -0.70 2.40 21.15
CA ILE A 187 -0.26 3.57 20.39
C ILE A 187 0.46 4.60 21.28
N SER A 188 0.01 4.82 22.52
CA SER A 188 0.74 5.69 23.46
C SER A 188 2.06 5.04 23.86
N ALA A 189 2.08 3.72 24.04
CA ALA A 189 3.30 2.96 24.35
C ALA A 189 4.34 3.01 23.22
N THR A 190 3.92 3.03 21.95
CA THR A 190 4.86 3.14 20.82
C THR A 190 5.39 4.55 20.63
N PHE A 191 4.59 5.59 20.87
CA PHE A 191 5.07 6.97 20.89
C PHE A 191 5.99 7.26 22.08
N ASP A 192 5.64 6.78 23.28
CA ASP A 192 6.50 6.89 24.46
C ASP A 192 7.81 6.13 24.27
N ALA A 193 7.76 4.91 23.71
CA ALA A 193 8.97 4.15 23.39
C ALA A 193 9.85 4.86 22.34
N MET A 194 9.24 5.50 21.33
CA MET A 194 9.96 6.29 20.34
C MET A 194 10.58 7.55 20.96
N GLY A 195 9.83 8.28 21.79
CA GLY A 195 10.32 9.45 22.53
C GLY A 195 11.46 9.08 23.47
N PHE A 196 11.34 7.95 24.16
CA PHE A 196 12.39 7.43 25.04
C PHE A 196 13.66 7.05 24.26
N GLN A 197 13.52 6.38 23.11
CA GLN A 197 14.65 6.09 22.23
C GLN A 197 15.34 7.35 21.70
N ILE A 198 14.59 8.39 21.31
CA ILE A 198 15.16 9.67 20.86
C ILE A 198 15.96 10.32 22.00
N THR A 199 15.41 10.30 23.22
CA THR A 199 16.04 10.91 24.40
C THR A 199 17.29 10.15 24.84
N GLN A 200 17.28 8.81 24.78
CA GLN A 200 18.49 8.01 25.04
C GLN A 200 19.55 8.24 23.95
N LYS A 201 19.15 8.25 22.67
CA LYS A 201 20.05 8.51 21.54
C LYS A 201 20.54 9.95 21.46
N SER A 202 19.91 10.91 22.13
CA SER A 202 20.41 12.29 22.22
C SER A 202 21.44 12.43 23.34
N ARG A 203 21.25 11.73 24.47
CA ARG A 203 22.19 11.69 25.59
C ARG A 203 23.51 10.99 25.26
N SER A 204 23.50 10.03 24.33
CA SER A 204 24.70 9.32 23.87
C SER A 204 25.41 9.96 22.69
N ARG A 205 25.00 11.17 22.25
CA ARG A 205 25.72 11.87 21.17
C ARG A 205 26.98 12.52 21.75
N PRO A 206 28.11 12.46 21.03
CA PRO A 206 29.26 13.27 21.38
C PRO A 206 28.86 14.75 21.37
N PRO A 207 29.41 15.59 22.27
CA PRO A 207 29.12 17.01 22.28
C PRO A 207 29.40 17.61 20.89
N PRO A 208 28.58 18.58 20.44
CA PRO A 208 28.79 19.20 19.14
C PRO A 208 30.19 19.80 19.07
N LEU A 209 30.89 19.55 17.96
CA LEU A 209 32.19 20.15 17.70
C LEU A 209 32.08 21.68 17.79
N PRO A 210 33.09 22.37 18.34
CA PRO A 210 33.08 23.82 18.40
C PRO A 210 32.94 24.40 16.98
N PRO A 211 32.21 25.52 16.82
CA PRO A 211 32.04 26.14 15.51
C PRO A 211 33.40 26.54 14.91
N PRO A 212 33.58 26.44 13.58
CA PRO A 212 34.81 26.87 12.93
C PRO A 212 35.01 28.38 13.11
N ARG A 213 36.22 28.79 13.50
CA ARG A 213 36.55 30.18 13.85
C ARG A 213 36.37 31.20 12.71
N ARG A 214 36.25 30.76 11.46
CA ARG A 214 36.04 31.64 10.30
C ARG A 214 35.16 30.93 9.27
N TRP A 215 33.99 31.50 8.99
CA TRP A 215 33.23 31.16 7.79
C TRP A 215 33.90 31.81 6.58
N PRO A 216 34.08 31.12 5.45
CA PRO A 216 34.55 31.76 4.23
C PRO A 216 33.52 32.81 3.81
N VAL A 217 33.96 34.05 3.68
CA VAL A 217 33.13 35.14 3.13
C VAL A 217 32.83 34.78 1.68
N PRO A 218 31.56 34.71 1.25
CA PRO A 218 31.25 34.47 -0.15
C PRO A 218 31.79 35.65 -0.96
N MET A 219 32.77 35.36 -1.81
CA MET A 219 33.31 36.32 -2.78
C MET A 219 32.22 36.52 -3.84
N ILE A 220 31.46 37.60 -3.74
CA ILE A 220 30.53 38.01 -4.79
C ILE A 220 31.39 38.56 -5.93
N THR A 221 31.74 37.71 -6.90
CA THR A 221 32.23 38.17 -8.18
C THR A 221 31.05 38.75 -8.96
N LEU A 222 30.91 40.09 -8.92
CA LEU A 222 30.15 40.81 -9.93
C LEU A 222 31.03 40.90 -11.18
N LEU A 223 30.74 40.08 -12.19
CA LEU A 223 30.97 40.34 -13.62
C LEU A 223 30.13 39.35 -14.43
#